data_AF-A0A9E6JXP1-F1
#
_entry.id   AF-A0A9E6JXP1-F1
#
_cell.length_a   1.000
_cell.length_b   1.000
_cell.length_c   1.000
_cell.angle_alpha   90.00
_cell.angle_beta   90.00
_cell.angle_gamma   90.00
#
_symmetry.space_group_name_H-M   'P 1'
#
loop_
_entity.id
_entity.type
_entity.pdbx_description
1 polymer ?
#
loop_
_entity_poly.entity_id
_entity_poly.type
_entity_poly.pdbx_seq_one_letter_code
_entity_poly.pdbx_strand_id
1 'polypeptide(L)'
;MNRSHVLSLLVVTAALTLLSACENNNIIGTEDKTTSLQADLAKKSLPQTGEYVVFAWNDLGMHCLNPTYDKAVILPPYNTLWAQVVKKGGEPTIVTSGITVEYRIIGNTYSYGKRQYGQFWDYVKQLFGVTLAKNMGLNLKDPSVHNGLSGKMLAKGDHFEVDGIPVTPVNDAGQWNPYQVAEITVKDVAGKVIAKTQATVPTSDEINCAKCHKGANPFDDIIQKHNSMHKSVVLKAPVLCASCHPSPALGSPAPKNGQKYLSLAIHKSHAARKAACYDCHPGNKTQCNRSISHTATDGKCTTCHGDMNKVASTIQSGGRIPWVNEPKCSECHGKGSIAEVDTHTELYRNAKGHGGVYCASCHGSPHAMVPSNQASDNYQAIQYQGKSKTIGSCAVCHKGSKGGGEINEFAEEHGGSNPEKKTACNVCHTSVPTNTQKWPHSFQWKNRTSSGTTIVAK
;
A
#
# COMPACT_ATOMS: atom_id res chain seq x y z
N MET A 1 32.90 57.35 43.86
CA MET A 1 33.09 55.93 43.51
C MET A 1 31.98 55.55 42.53
N ASN A 2 31.97 56.19 41.35
CA ASN A 2 32.43 55.72 40.03
C ASN A 2 31.54 54.63 39.41
N ARG A 3 30.81 54.84 38.31
CA ARG A 3 30.40 56.05 37.55
C ARG A 3 29.36 55.59 36.51
N SER A 4 28.20 56.24 36.52
CA SER A 4 27.51 56.86 35.38
C SER A 4 27.36 56.09 34.06
N HIS A 5 26.10 55.76 33.74
CA HIS A 5 25.55 55.83 32.38
C HIS A 5 25.57 57.29 31.88
N VAL A 6 25.85 57.51 30.59
CA VAL A 6 25.18 58.48 29.69
C VAL A 6 25.90 58.58 28.34
N LEU A 7 25.08 58.63 27.28
CA LEU A 7 25.26 59.16 25.92
C LEU A 7 25.98 58.35 24.83
N SER A 8 25.14 57.88 23.90
CA SER A 8 25.38 57.72 22.48
C SER A 8 25.79 59.04 21.81
N LEU A 9 26.69 58.99 20.81
CA LEU A 9 26.60 59.77 19.55
C LEU A 9 27.73 59.38 18.57
N LEU A 10 27.36 59.18 17.29
CA LEU A 10 28.13 59.42 16.04
C LEU A 10 29.41 58.57 15.77
N VAL A 11 29.82 58.17 14.56
CA VAL A 11 29.29 58.20 13.18
C VAL A 11 30.33 57.49 12.26
N VAL A 12 29.88 56.95 11.13
CA VAL A 12 30.59 56.88 9.81
C VAL A 12 31.58 55.73 9.46
N THR A 13 31.08 54.91 8.51
CA THR A 13 31.64 54.36 7.25
C THR A 13 32.84 53.40 7.17
N ALA A 14 32.51 52.23 6.61
CA ALA A 14 33.03 51.62 5.36
C ALA A 14 34.43 50.95 5.26
N ALA A 15 34.34 49.63 4.99
CA ALA A 15 35.09 48.81 4.03
C ALA A 15 36.59 48.52 4.25
N LEU A 16 36.95 47.25 4.53
CA LEU A 16 37.60 46.32 3.59
C LEU A 16 37.82 44.92 4.21
N THR A 17 37.90 43.93 3.33
CA THR A 17 38.04 42.47 3.45
C THR A 17 39.14 41.92 4.37
N LEU A 18 38.86 40.79 5.07
CA LEU A 18 39.79 39.64 5.23
C LEU A 18 39.08 38.44 5.91
N LEU A 19 39.30 37.23 5.36
CA LEU A 19 38.86 35.94 5.89
C LEU A 19 39.55 35.60 7.22
N SER A 20 38.80 35.15 8.23
CA SER A 20 38.93 33.81 8.85
C SER A 20 38.23 33.70 10.21
N ALA A 21 37.70 32.49 10.43
CA ALA A 21 37.44 31.81 11.71
C ALA A 21 36.19 32.20 12.53
N CYS A 22 35.23 31.26 12.51
CA CYS A 22 34.63 30.62 13.69
C CYS A 22 34.03 31.53 14.79
N GLU A 23 32.71 31.70 14.80
CA GLU A 23 31.78 30.94 15.67
C GLU A 23 30.41 31.63 15.81
N ASN A 24 29.36 30.87 15.47
CA ASN A 24 28.06 30.76 16.12
C ASN A 24 27.13 32.00 16.26
N ASN A 25 26.09 32.05 15.41
CA ASN A 25 24.73 31.69 15.88
C ASN A 25 23.67 31.62 14.76
N ASN A 26 23.02 30.45 14.71
CA ASN A 26 21.61 30.19 14.36
C ASN A 26 20.96 30.83 13.14
N ILE A 27 20.77 30.04 12.07
CA ILE A 27 19.43 29.71 11.55
C ILE A 27 19.40 28.22 11.19
N ILE A 28 18.41 27.52 11.72
CA ILE A 28 18.16 26.08 11.60
C ILE A 28 17.87 25.74 10.13
N GLY A 29 18.80 25.04 9.48
CA GLY A 29 18.64 24.53 8.13
C GLY A 29 17.80 23.24 8.13
N THR A 30 16.65 23.31 7.47
CA THR A 30 15.95 22.12 6.97
C THR A 30 16.75 21.58 5.77
N GLU A 31 17.65 20.63 6.01
CA GLU A 31 18.27 19.89 4.92
C GLU A 31 17.22 19.01 4.24
N ASP A 32 16.97 19.37 2.99
CA ASP A 32 16.08 18.77 2.03
C ASP A 32 16.58 17.36 1.64
N LYS A 33 16.23 16.35 2.45
CA LYS A 33 16.47 14.92 2.18
C LYS A 33 15.74 14.39 0.93
N THR A 34 14.93 15.22 0.28
CA THR A 34 14.17 14.86 -0.92
C THR A 34 15.02 14.98 -2.20
N THR A 35 16.04 15.84 -2.20
CA THR A 35 16.83 16.14 -3.40
C THR A 35 17.93 15.11 -3.71
N SER A 36 18.50 14.45 -2.70
CA SER A 36 19.56 13.44 -2.94
C SER A 36 19.00 12.13 -3.53
N LEU A 37 17.80 11.69 -3.10
CA LEU A 37 17.13 10.53 -3.70
C LEU A 37 16.57 10.84 -5.10
N GLN A 38 16.13 12.07 -5.34
CA GLN A 38 15.63 12.50 -6.67
C GLN A 38 16.75 12.70 -7.68
N ALA A 39 17.95 13.13 -7.25
CA ALA A 39 19.09 13.36 -8.14
C ALA A 39 19.73 12.04 -8.65
N ASP A 40 19.74 10.98 -7.84
CA ASP A 40 20.22 9.65 -8.26
C ASP A 40 19.23 8.93 -9.20
N LEU A 41 17.95 9.32 -9.19
CA LEU A 41 16.91 8.76 -10.06
C LEU A 41 16.77 9.47 -11.42
N ALA A 42 17.48 10.59 -11.62
CA ALA A 42 17.36 11.43 -12.82
C ALA A 42 18.40 11.11 -13.92
N LYS A 43 19.29 10.13 -13.74
CA LYS A 43 20.30 9.75 -14.76
C LYS A 43 20.06 8.35 -15.35
N LYS A 44 19.42 8.36 -16.53
CA LYS A 44 19.62 7.47 -17.69
C LYS A 44 18.95 6.08 -17.70
N SER A 45 18.30 5.83 -18.84
CA SER A 45 17.71 4.60 -19.39
C SER A 45 16.28 4.24 -18.96
N LEU A 46 15.42 3.98 -19.96
CA LEU A 46 14.13 3.30 -19.77
C LEU A 46 14.39 1.99 -19.01
N PRO A 47 13.70 1.69 -17.91
CA PRO A 47 14.23 0.66 -17.04
C PRO A 47 13.74 -0.74 -17.47
N GLN A 48 14.70 -1.68 -17.42
CA GLN A 48 14.70 -3.05 -17.95
C GLN A 48 14.39 -3.23 -19.45
N THR A 49 15.46 -3.32 -20.26
CA THR A 49 15.48 -3.86 -21.63
C THR A 49 15.34 -5.40 -21.68
N GLY A 50 14.87 -6.02 -20.61
CA GLY A 50 14.73 -7.47 -20.51
C GLY A 50 13.52 -7.99 -21.28
N GLU A 51 13.51 -9.29 -21.58
CA GLU A 51 12.34 -9.96 -22.19
C GLU A 51 11.16 -10.13 -21.22
N TYR A 52 11.36 -9.82 -19.94
CA TYR A 52 10.36 -10.00 -18.89
C TYR A 52 10.17 -8.70 -18.11
N VAL A 53 8.95 -8.51 -17.62
CA VAL A 53 8.58 -7.47 -16.66
C VAL A 53 7.90 -8.14 -15.47
N VAL A 54 8.08 -7.60 -14.27
CA VAL A 54 7.44 -8.08 -13.05
C VAL A 54 6.72 -6.93 -12.37
N PHE A 55 5.42 -7.08 -12.16
CA PHE A 55 4.64 -6.15 -11.35
C PHE A 55 4.49 -6.73 -9.96
N ALA A 56 4.54 -5.91 -8.93
CA ALA A 56 4.31 -6.33 -7.55
C ALA A 56 3.56 -5.27 -6.75
N TRP A 57 2.74 -5.72 -5.80
CA TRP A 57 1.91 -4.86 -4.96
C TRP A 57 1.55 -5.55 -3.66
N ASN A 58 1.21 -4.76 -2.64
CA ASN A 58 0.48 -5.26 -1.47
C ASN A 58 -1.03 -5.33 -1.79
N ASP A 59 -1.73 -6.33 -1.29
CA ASP A 59 -3.14 -6.58 -1.62
C ASP A 59 -4.15 -5.55 -1.08
N LEU A 60 -3.86 -4.92 0.07
CA LEU A 60 -4.80 -4.01 0.77
C LEU A 60 -4.41 -2.53 0.75
N GLY A 61 -3.12 -2.24 0.55
CA GLY A 61 -2.50 -0.93 0.66
C GLY A 61 -1.95 -0.56 2.03
N MET A 62 -2.34 -1.29 3.09
CA MET A 62 -1.85 -1.16 4.47
C MET A 62 -2.38 -2.33 5.31
N HIS A 63 -1.51 -2.95 6.10
CA HIS A 63 -1.95 -3.84 7.17
C HIS A 63 -1.78 -3.18 8.54
N CYS A 64 -2.75 -3.38 9.43
CA CYS A 64 -2.71 -2.87 10.79
C CYS A 64 -2.34 -4.01 11.74
N LEU A 65 -1.52 -3.76 12.75
CA LEU A 65 -1.20 -4.75 13.78
C LEU A 65 -1.37 -4.18 15.18
N ASN A 66 -1.47 -5.08 16.15
CA ASN A 66 -1.47 -4.70 17.56
C ASN A 66 -0.08 -4.25 18.04
N PRO A 67 0.02 -3.22 18.90
CA PRO A 67 1.28 -2.83 19.50
C PRO A 67 1.79 -3.84 20.54
N THR A 68 0.88 -4.60 21.18
CA THR A 68 1.19 -5.67 22.15
C THR A 68 0.22 -6.85 21.99
N TYR A 69 0.61 -8.04 22.43
CA TYR A 69 -0.15 -9.30 22.24
C TYR A 69 -0.49 -10.04 23.54
N ASP A 70 -0.13 -9.47 24.68
CA ASP A 70 -0.35 -10.01 26.03
C ASP A 70 -1.75 -9.72 26.60
N LYS A 71 -2.53 -8.84 25.95
CA LYS A 71 -3.87 -8.38 26.38
C LYS A 71 -4.95 -8.70 25.34
N ALA A 72 -5.69 -7.69 24.87
CA ALA A 72 -6.67 -7.86 23.81
C ALA A 72 -6.01 -7.73 22.43
N VAL A 73 -6.24 -8.69 21.55
CA VAL A 73 -5.62 -8.79 20.23
C VAL A 73 -6.67 -8.67 19.13
N ILE A 74 -6.41 -7.79 18.16
CA ILE A 74 -7.27 -7.57 16.99
C ILE A 74 -6.61 -8.16 15.75
N LEU A 75 -5.34 -7.82 15.47
CA LEU A 75 -4.64 -8.26 14.27
C LEU A 75 -3.18 -8.67 14.56
N PRO A 76 -2.69 -9.76 13.92
CA PRO A 76 -1.29 -10.18 14.00
C PRO A 76 -0.38 -9.28 13.15
N PRO A 77 0.95 -9.36 13.32
CA PRO A 77 1.89 -8.85 12.33
C PRO A 77 1.69 -9.66 11.05
N TYR A 78 1.40 -8.98 9.94
CA TYR A 78 0.98 -9.63 8.71
C TYR A 78 1.12 -8.68 7.53
N ASN A 79 1.36 -9.23 6.35
CA ASN A 79 1.24 -8.55 5.08
C ASN A 79 1.15 -9.60 3.97
N THR A 80 0.50 -9.25 2.87
CA THR A 80 0.40 -10.09 1.69
C THR A 80 0.96 -9.37 0.47
N LEU A 81 1.88 -10.02 -0.23
CA LEU A 81 2.53 -9.51 -1.43
C LEU A 81 2.18 -10.37 -2.62
N TRP A 82 1.78 -9.71 -3.70
CA TRP A 82 1.50 -10.33 -4.98
C TRP A 82 2.54 -9.88 -6.01
N ALA A 83 2.84 -10.76 -6.95
CA ALA A 83 3.66 -10.43 -8.10
C ALA A 83 3.12 -11.11 -9.36
N GLN A 84 3.07 -10.38 -10.48
CA GLN A 84 2.71 -10.93 -11.77
C GLN A 84 3.84 -10.71 -12.77
N VAL A 85 4.34 -11.79 -13.35
CA VAL A 85 5.43 -11.75 -14.33
C VAL A 85 4.83 -11.85 -15.72
N VAL A 86 5.26 -10.96 -16.61
CA VAL A 86 4.82 -10.93 -18.01
C VAL A 86 6.05 -11.06 -18.91
N LYS A 87 6.01 -12.02 -19.84
CA LYS A 87 6.96 -12.10 -20.95
C LYS A 87 6.54 -11.12 -22.02
N LYS A 88 7.46 -10.25 -22.42
CA LYS A 88 7.23 -9.21 -23.41
C LYS A 88 7.14 -9.79 -24.81
N GLY A 89 6.28 -9.21 -25.65
CA GLY A 89 6.02 -9.74 -26.99
C GLY A 89 5.20 -8.80 -27.86
N GLY A 90 4.88 -9.21 -29.09
CA GLY A 90 3.77 -8.59 -29.83
C GLY A 90 2.46 -8.85 -29.06
N GLU A 91 2.32 -10.09 -28.61
CA GLU A 91 1.32 -10.56 -27.65
C GLU A 91 2.04 -10.97 -26.35
N PRO A 92 2.02 -10.11 -25.32
CA PRO A 92 2.61 -10.44 -24.02
C PRO A 92 1.84 -11.56 -23.33
N THR A 93 2.56 -12.39 -22.58
CA THR A 93 1.95 -13.52 -21.86
C THR A 93 2.32 -13.50 -20.39
N ILE A 94 1.37 -13.84 -19.53
CA ILE A 94 1.62 -14.04 -18.10
C ILE A 94 2.39 -15.35 -17.93
N VAL A 95 3.44 -15.31 -17.11
CA VAL A 95 4.33 -16.45 -16.87
C VAL A 95 4.33 -16.81 -15.39
N THR A 96 4.00 -18.06 -15.09
CA THR A 96 4.05 -18.63 -13.72
C THR A 96 4.84 -19.93 -13.64
N SER A 97 5.32 -20.46 -14.76
CA SER A 97 6.10 -21.69 -14.86
C SER A 97 7.49 -21.44 -15.47
N GLY A 98 8.44 -22.34 -15.18
CA GLY A 98 9.82 -22.21 -15.68
C GLY A 98 10.61 -21.04 -15.09
N ILE A 99 10.10 -20.42 -14.02
CA ILE A 99 10.73 -19.31 -13.32
C ILE A 99 10.57 -19.49 -11.79
N THR A 100 11.44 -18.84 -11.03
CA THR A 100 11.31 -18.69 -9.58
C THR A 100 11.16 -17.20 -9.26
N VAL A 101 10.21 -16.85 -8.40
CA VAL A 101 10.05 -15.50 -7.88
C VAL A 101 10.40 -15.49 -6.40
N GLU A 102 11.28 -14.58 -6.00
CA GLU A 102 11.73 -14.40 -4.62
C GLU A 102 11.41 -12.99 -4.15
N TYR A 103 11.18 -12.84 -2.85
CA TYR A 103 11.02 -11.54 -2.19
C TYR A 103 11.99 -11.42 -1.01
N ARG A 104 12.34 -10.18 -0.66
CA ARG A 104 12.96 -9.84 0.63
C ARG A 104 12.57 -8.43 1.06
N ILE A 105 12.28 -8.23 2.34
CA ILE A 105 12.09 -6.89 2.89
C ILE A 105 13.46 -6.20 3.02
N ILE A 106 13.60 -5.03 2.42
CA ILE A 106 14.85 -4.28 2.41
C ILE A 106 15.06 -3.64 3.79
N GLY A 107 16.21 -3.94 4.41
CA GLY A 107 16.57 -3.38 5.72
C GLY A 107 15.73 -3.92 6.89
N ASN A 108 15.01 -5.02 6.71
CA ASN A 108 14.29 -5.70 7.78
C ASN A 108 14.38 -7.23 7.63
N THR A 109 15.09 -7.88 8.54
CA THR A 109 15.39 -9.31 8.48
C THR A 109 14.76 -10.11 9.63
N TYR A 110 14.26 -9.45 10.67
CA TYR A 110 13.56 -10.09 11.78
C TYR A 110 12.50 -9.16 12.39
N SER A 111 11.50 -9.74 13.07
CA SER A 111 10.44 -8.98 13.75
C SER A 111 10.30 -9.29 15.24
N TYR A 112 10.68 -10.49 15.69
CA TYR A 112 10.46 -10.96 17.05
C TYR A 112 11.09 -10.05 18.12
N GLY A 113 12.35 -9.65 17.92
CA GLY A 113 13.09 -8.85 18.89
C GLY A 113 12.77 -7.35 18.88
N LYS A 114 11.77 -6.91 18.11
CA LYS A 114 11.46 -5.49 17.94
C LYS A 114 10.30 -5.09 18.83
N ARG A 115 10.53 -4.08 19.68
CA ARG A 115 9.53 -3.58 20.65
C ARG A 115 8.89 -4.75 21.41
N GLN A 116 7.58 -4.70 21.62
CA GLN A 116 6.79 -5.75 22.26
C GLN A 116 6.19 -6.76 21.25
N TYR A 117 6.55 -6.69 19.97
CA TYR A 117 5.94 -7.56 18.95
C TYR A 117 6.27 -9.05 19.14
N GLY A 118 7.39 -9.38 19.80
CA GLY A 118 7.78 -10.75 20.16
C GLY A 118 6.67 -11.53 20.86
N GLN A 119 5.84 -10.84 21.64
CA GLN A 119 4.68 -11.40 22.32
C GLN A 119 3.71 -12.10 21.35
N PHE A 120 3.63 -11.68 20.09
CA PHE A 120 2.81 -12.37 19.10
C PHE A 120 3.21 -13.85 18.99
N TRP A 121 4.50 -14.13 18.79
CA TRP A 121 5.01 -15.50 18.69
C TRP A 121 4.95 -16.24 20.02
N ASP A 122 5.13 -15.54 21.13
CA ASP A 122 5.01 -16.15 22.46
C ASP A 122 3.57 -16.61 22.75
N TYR A 123 2.56 -15.91 22.22
CA TYR A 123 1.13 -16.18 22.45
C TYR A 123 0.36 -16.73 21.24
N VAL A 124 0.98 -16.92 20.07
CA VAL A 124 0.27 -17.33 18.84
C VAL A 124 -0.47 -18.66 18.98
N LYS A 125 0.07 -19.59 19.77
CA LYS A 125 -0.61 -20.86 20.05
C LYS A 125 -1.91 -20.66 20.83
N GLN A 126 -1.92 -19.74 21.80
CA GLN A 126 -3.12 -19.41 22.55
C GLN A 126 -4.12 -18.59 21.71
N LEU A 127 -3.61 -17.64 20.92
CA LEU A 127 -4.45 -16.69 20.17
C LEU A 127 -5.04 -17.30 18.89
N PHE A 128 -4.28 -18.13 18.17
CA PHE A 128 -4.61 -18.64 16.85
C PHE A 128 -4.55 -20.17 16.74
N GLY A 129 -4.15 -20.88 17.79
CA GLY A 129 -4.06 -22.35 17.79
C GLY A 129 -2.90 -22.93 16.98
N VAL A 130 -2.02 -22.08 16.45
CA VAL A 130 -0.89 -22.48 15.58
C VAL A 130 0.43 -22.35 16.34
N THR A 131 1.39 -23.25 16.09
CA THR A 131 2.77 -23.09 16.58
C THR A 131 3.61 -22.51 15.46
N LEU A 132 4.21 -21.33 15.67
CA LEU A 132 5.08 -20.68 14.70
C LEU A 132 6.49 -20.55 15.27
N ALA A 133 7.49 -20.78 14.42
CA ALA A 133 8.84 -20.34 14.74
C ALA A 133 8.91 -18.81 14.79
N LYS A 134 9.83 -18.28 15.59
CA LYS A 134 10.07 -16.84 15.68
C LYS A 134 10.38 -16.27 14.29
N ASN A 135 9.86 -15.07 14.00
CA ASN A 135 9.97 -14.40 12.69
C ASN A 135 9.24 -15.10 11.53
N MET A 136 8.51 -16.18 11.79
CA MET A 136 7.66 -16.81 10.79
C MET A 136 6.22 -16.32 10.91
N GLY A 137 5.58 -16.18 9.76
CA GLY A 137 4.28 -15.60 9.56
C GLY A 137 3.12 -16.55 9.78
N LEU A 138 2.03 -16.02 10.34
CA LEU A 138 0.74 -16.69 10.29
C LEU A 138 0.22 -16.59 8.85
N ASN A 139 -0.08 -17.72 8.22
CA ASN A 139 -0.69 -17.77 6.90
C ASN A 139 -2.16 -18.15 7.06
N LEU A 140 -3.05 -17.23 6.70
CA LEU A 140 -4.49 -17.39 6.92
C LEU A 140 -5.17 -18.12 5.75
N LYS A 141 -4.48 -18.28 4.62
CA LYS A 141 -4.98 -18.97 3.43
C LYS A 141 -4.54 -20.44 3.39
N ASP A 142 -3.30 -20.71 3.78
CA ASP A 142 -2.69 -22.04 3.81
C ASP A 142 -1.88 -22.22 5.11
N PRO A 143 -2.49 -22.78 6.16
CA PRO A 143 -1.82 -22.97 7.45
C PRO A 143 -0.61 -23.91 7.43
N SER A 144 -0.36 -24.62 6.33
CA SER A 144 0.82 -25.49 6.19
C SER A 144 2.08 -24.74 5.73
N VAL A 145 1.93 -23.50 5.25
CA VAL A 145 3.04 -22.68 4.74
C VAL A 145 3.22 -21.44 5.59
N HIS A 146 4.38 -21.28 6.22
CA HIS A 146 4.72 -20.08 6.99
C HIS A 146 5.86 -19.32 6.31
N ASN A 147 5.65 -18.03 6.08
CA ASN A 147 6.59 -17.18 5.35
C ASN A 147 7.35 -16.25 6.30
N GLY A 148 8.63 -16.00 6.01
CA GLY A 148 9.46 -15.05 6.78
C GLY A 148 9.44 -13.65 6.18
N LEU A 149 10.50 -12.88 6.43
CA LEU A 149 10.72 -11.55 5.82
C LEU A 149 11.43 -11.65 4.45
N SER A 150 11.76 -12.86 4.03
CA SER A 150 12.28 -13.18 2.70
C SER A 150 11.97 -14.63 2.36
N GLY A 151 11.90 -14.95 1.09
CA GLY A 151 11.67 -16.33 0.64
C GLY A 151 11.23 -16.41 -0.81
N LYS A 152 10.75 -17.59 -1.20
CA LYS A 152 10.12 -17.82 -2.50
C LYS A 152 8.64 -17.43 -2.44
N MET A 153 8.14 -16.85 -3.51
CA MET A 153 6.71 -16.63 -3.71
C MET A 153 6.07 -17.89 -4.31
N LEU A 154 4.84 -18.20 -3.90
CA LEU A 154 4.10 -19.35 -4.40
C LEU A 154 3.35 -19.00 -5.68
N ALA A 155 3.44 -19.84 -6.71
CA ALA A 155 2.61 -19.68 -7.92
C ALA A 155 1.13 -19.98 -7.60
N LYS A 156 0.24 -19.08 -8.04
CA LYS A 156 -1.22 -19.14 -7.84
C LYS A 156 -1.96 -19.01 -9.17
N GLY A 157 -1.61 -19.88 -10.13
CA GLY A 157 -2.21 -19.89 -11.47
C GLY A 157 -1.70 -18.77 -12.37
N ASP A 158 -2.11 -17.53 -12.12
CA ASP A 158 -1.86 -16.33 -12.94
C ASP A 158 -1.00 -15.25 -12.28
N HIS A 159 -0.54 -15.51 -11.05
CA HIS A 159 0.37 -14.65 -10.30
C HIS A 159 1.19 -15.48 -9.30
N PHE A 160 2.06 -14.80 -8.57
CA PHE A 160 2.79 -15.31 -7.42
C PHE A 160 2.33 -14.58 -6.16
N GLU A 161 2.27 -15.28 -5.05
CA GLU A 161 1.78 -14.74 -3.79
C GLU A 161 2.67 -15.17 -2.62
N VAL A 162 2.85 -14.26 -1.68
CA VAL A 162 3.32 -14.55 -0.32
C VAL A 162 2.31 -13.98 0.64
N ASP A 163 1.70 -14.86 1.40
CA ASP A 163 0.71 -14.53 2.41
C ASP A 163 1.32 -14.65 3.81
N GLY A 164 0.97 -13.71 4.69
CA GLY A 164 1.36 -13.80 6.09
C GLY A 164 2.75 -13.30 6.44
N ILE A 165 3.38 -12.43 5.64
CA ILE A 165 4.70 -11.86 5.95
C ILE A 165 4.62 -11.13 7.32
N PRO A 166 5.37 -11.54 8.36
CA PRO A 166 5.21 -10.96 9.68
C PRO A 166 6.04 -9.68 9.84
N VAL A 167 5.91 -8.76 8.90
CA VAL A 167 6.58 -7.46 8.94
C VAL A 167 5.96 -6.58 10.03
N THR A 168 6.83 -5.91 10.76
CA THR A 168 6.49 -4.94 11.81
C THR A 168 6.97 -3.56 11.36
N PRO A 169 6.42 -2.44 11.86
CA PRO A 169 6.74 -1.10 11.36
C PRO A 169 8.08 -0.58 11.90
N VAL A 170 9.04 -1.47 12.16
CA VAL A 170 10.37 -1.16 12.68
C VAL A 170 11.42 -1.91 11.86
N ASN A 171 12.37 -1.19 11.28
CA ASN A 171 13.45 -1.78 10.50
C ASN A 171 14.57 -2.33 11.41
N ASP A 172 15.61 -2.93 10.83
CA ASP A 172 16.71 -3.53 11.61
C ASP A 172 17.57 -2.49 12.35
N ALA A 173 17.53 -1.22 11.91
CA ALA A 173 18.15 -0.11 12.60
C ALA A 173 17.29 0.40 13.79
N GLY A 174 16.19 -0.26 14.13
CA GLY A 174 15.27 0.15 15.20
C GLY A 174 14.42 1.37 14.87
N GLN A 175 14.46 1.85 13.63
CA GLN A 175 13.70 3.02 13.19
C GLN A 175 12.28 2.63 12.82
N TRP A 176 11.33 3.44 13.25
CA TRP A 176 9.94 3.27 12.84
C TRP A 176 9.79 3.62 11.36
N ASN A 177 9.38 2.64 10.57
CA ASN A 177 9.16 2.74 9.13
C ASN A 177 7.91 1.94 8.75
N PRO A 178 6.75 2.61 8.60
CA PRO A 178 5.51 1.93 8.25
C PRO A 178 5.39 1.63 6.75
N TYR A 179 6.27 2.17 5.89
CA TYR A 179 6.25 1.99 4.44
C TYR A 179 7.53 1.29 3.96
N GLN A 180 7.83 0.15 4.57
CA GLN A 180 8.96 -0.67 4.15
C GLN A 180 8.77 -1.17 2.73
N VAL A 181 9.87 -1.63 2.12
CA VAL A 181 9.89 -2.01 0.70
C VAL A 181 10.37 -3.44 0.58
N ALA A 182 9.68 -4.24 -0.23
CA ALA A 182 10.17 -5.54 -0.69
C ALA A 182 10.86 -5.38 -2.04
N GLU A 183 12.03 -6.01 -2.20
CA GLU A 183 12.58 -6.30 -3.52
C GLU A 183 12.00 -7.62 -4.01
N ILE A 184 11.46 -7.62 -5.23
CA ILE A 184 11.00 -8.83 -5.93
C ILE A 184 12.01 -9.17 -7.03
N THR A 185 12.48 -10.42 -7.02
CA THR A 185 13.47 -10.92 -7.98
C THR A 185 12.92 -12.13 -8.72
N VAL A 186 12.94 -12.09 -10.05
CA VAL A 186 12.55 -13.20 -10.91
C VAL A 186 13.80 -13.85 -11.48
N LYS A 187 13.90 -15.17 -11.37
CA LYS A 187 14.99 -15.99 -11.89
C LYS A 187 14.47 -17.03 -12.88
N ASP A 188 15.26 -17.33 -13.91
CA ASP A 188 15.01 -18.47 -14.80
C ASP A 188 15.42 -19.82 -14.16
N VAL A 189 15.24 -20.91 -14.89
CA VAL A 189 15.62 -22.27 -14.45
C VAL A 189 17.12 -22.45 -14.18
N ALA A 190 17.97 -21.60 -14.76
CA ALA A 190 19.41 -21.59 -14.51
C ALA A 190 19.80 -20.71 -13.31
N GLY A 191 18.82 -20.07 -12.65
CA GLY A 191 19.04 -19.18 -11.51
C GLY A 191 19.46 -17.75 -11.90
N LYS A 192 19.50 -17.42 -13.20
CA LYS A 192 19.84 -16.07 -13.67
C LYS A 192 18.67 -15.14 -13.41
N VAL A 193 18.97 -13.96 -12.86
CA VAL A 193 17.97 -12.90 -12.66
C VAL A 193 17.54 -12.35 -14.02
N ILE A 194 16.25 -12.44 -14.32
CA ILE A 194 15.65 -11.99 -15.58
C ILE A 194 14.77 -10.75 -15.43
N ALA A 195 14.23 -10.49 -14.23
CA ALA A 195 13.47 -9.29 -13.92
C ALA A 195 13.54 -8.92 -12.44
N LYS A 196 13.37 -7.63 -12.11
CA LYS A 196 13.27 -7.12 -10.74
C LYS A 196 12.29 -5.95 -10.65
N THR A 197 11.62 -5.81 -9.52
CA THR A 197 10.82 -4.63 -9.14
C THR A 197 10.84 -4.45 -7.62
N GLN A 198 10.19 -3.39 -7.13
CA GLN A 198 9.96 -3.18 -5.72
C GLN A 198 8.49 -2.85 -5.45
N ALA A 199 8.00 -3.26 -4.29
CA ALA A 199 6.66 -2.94 -3.79
C ALA A 199 6.72 -2.49 -2.34
N THR A 200 5.91 -1.47 -1.99
CA THR A 200 5.71 -1.10 -0.59
C THR A 200 5.01 -2.26 0.15
N VAL A 201 5.47 -2.54 1.37
CA VAL A 201 4.92 -3.52 2.32
C VAL A 201 4.45 -2.77 3.57
N PRO A 202 3.32 -2.07 3.47
CA PRO A 202 2.91 -1.11 4.46
C PRO A 202 2.33 -1.80 5.71
N THR A 203 2.87 -1.47 6.89
CA THR A 203 2.37 -1.95 8.19
C THR A 203 2.35 -0.85 9.22
N SER A 204 1.39 -0.89 10.13
CA SER A 204 1.26 0.14 11.16
C SER A 204 0.72 -0.41 12.48
N ASP A 205 1.28 0.11 13.57
CA ASP A 205 0.86 -0.11 14.96
C ASP A 205 0.13 1.12 15.55
N GLU A 206 -0.32 2.05 14.72
CA GLU A 206 -0.94 3.33 15.12
C GLU A 206 -2.33 3.22 15.78
N ILE A 207 -2.89 2.02 15.95
CA ILE A 207 -4.18 1.86 16.63
C ILE A 207 -4.13 2.51 18.03
N ASN A 208 -4.94 3.55 18.25
CA ASN A 208 -4.80 4.43 19.42
C ASN A 208 -5.99 4.31 20.37
N CYS A 209 -6.16 3.12 20.97
CA CYS A 209 -7.18 2.90 21.99
C CYS A 209 -7.00 3.84 23.21
N ALA A 210 -5.76 4.23 23.53
CA ALA A 210 -5.41 5.08 24.68
C ALA A 210 -6.03 6.48 24.65
N LYS A 211 -6.45 6.95 23.46
CA LYS A 211 -7.16 8.22 23.31
C LYS A 211 -8.41 8.26 24.21
N CYS A 212 -9.16 7.16 24.28
CA CYS A 212 -10.44 7.08 24.99
C CYS A 212 -10.45 6.03 26.11
N HIS A 213 -9.73 4.92 25.95
CA HIS A 213 -9.56 3.89 26.97
C HIS A 213 -8.40 4.27 27.90
N LYS A 214 -8.67 4.26 29.20
CA LYS A 214 -7.79 4.85 30.23
C LYS A 214 -7.18 3.76 31.12
N GLY A 215 -6.43 4.17 32.14
CA GLY A 215 -5.73 3.27 33.07
C GLY A 215 -4.28 3.03 32.65
N ALA A 216 -3.64 2.04 33.29
CA ALA A 216 -2.24 1.69 33.03
C ALA A 216 -2.03 1.10 31.62
N ASN A 217 -3.03 0.39 31.09
CA ASN A 217 -3.03 -0.14 29.73
C ASN A 217 -4.45 -0.04 29.13
N PRO A 218 -4.62 0.54 27.92
CA PRO A 218 -5.95 0.70 27.33
C PRO A 218 -6.66 -0.64 27.04
N PHE A 219 -5.92 -1.71 26.75
CA PHE A 219 -6.50 -3.03 26.52
C PHE A 219 -7.05 -3.68 27.79
N ASP A 220 -6.47 -3.38 28.96
CA ASP A 220 -7.02 -3.83 30.24
C ASP A 220 -8.38 -3.17 30.52
N ASP A 221 -8.49 -1.85 30.28
CA ASP A 221 -9.76 -1.13 30.40
C ASP A 221 -10.82 -1.63 29.41
N ILE A 222 -10.42 -1.98 28.18
CA ILE A 222 -11.30 -2.62 27.19
C ILE A 222 -11.84 -3.95 27.73
N ILE A 223 -10.96 -4.83 28.23
CA ILE A 223 -11.36 -6.14 28.77
C ILE A 223 -12.28 -5.98 29.98
N GLN A 224 -11.97 -5.07 30.90
CA GLN A 224 -12.77 -4.82 32.10
C GLN A 224 -14.18 -4.32 31.74
N LYS A 225 -14.28 -3.34 30.84
CA LYS A 225 -15.58 -2.82 30.37
C LYS A 225 -16.36 -3.89 29.61
N HIS A 226 -15.68 -4.67 28.77
CA HIS A 226 -16.30 -5.79 28.07
C HIS A 226 -16.91 -6.80 29.05
N ASN A 227 -16.14 -7.26 30.05
CA ASN A 227 -16.62 -8.21 31.06
C ASN A 227 -17.79 -7.65 31.89
N SER A 228 -17.77 -6.35 32.17
CA SER A 228 -18.87 -5.67 32.90
C SER A 228 -20.17 -5.63 32.09
N MET A 229 -20.06 -5.45 30.77
CA MET A 229 -21.20 -5.44 29.85
C MET A 229 -21.71 -6.85 29.50
N HIS A 230 -20.82 -7.85 29.51
CA HIS A 230 -21.10 -9.21 29.05
C HIS A 230 -20.84 -10.23 30.18
N LYS A 231 -21.63 -10.15 31.26
CA LYS A 231 -21.46 -10.96 32.48
C LYS A 231 -21.45 -12.48 32.25
N SER A 232 -22.01 -12.96 31.14
CA SER A 232 -22.01 -14.38 30.76
C SER A 232 -20.68 -14.88 30.21
N VAL A 233 -19.73 -13.99 29.86
CA VAL A 233 -18.42 -14.35 29.30
C VAL A 233 -17.34 -13.50 29.98
N VAL A 234 -16.47 -14.13 30.76
CA VAL A 234 -15.32 -13.48 31.39
C VAL A 234 -14.09 -13.67 30.51
N LEU A 235 -13.66 -12.60 29.85
CA LEU A 235 -12.42 -12.59 29.09
C LEU A 235 -11.21 -12.64 30.03
N LYS A 236 -10.25 -13.50 29.71
CA LYS A 236 -8.93 -13.58 30.34
C LYS A 236 -7.86 -13.38 29.28
N ALA A 237 -6.93 -12.47 29.54
CA ALA A 237 -5.85 -12.15 28.63
C ALA A 237 -4.78 -13.27 28.56
N PRO A 238 -4.09 -13.43 27.41
CA PRO A 238 -4.38 -12.75 26.15
C PRO A 238 -5.62 -13.33 25.44
N VAL A 239 -6.38 -12.47 24.78
CA VAL A 239 -7.63 -12.82 24.09
C VAL A 239 -7.64 -12.27 22.66
N LEU A 240 -7.87 -13.16 21.69
CA LEU A 240 -8.15 -12.75 20.31
C LEU A 240 -9.61 -12.33 20.21
N CYS A 241 -9.89 -11.06 19.91
CA CYS A 241 -11.27 -10.58 19.78
C CYS A 241 -12.09 -11.41 18.77
N ALA A 242 -11.42 -11.89 17.72
CA ALA A 242 -12.03 -12.70 16.69
C ALA A 242 -12.43 -14.12 17.11
N SER A 243 -11.99 -14.61 18.28
CA SER A 243 -12.44 -15.91 18.81
C SER A 243 -13.93 -15.90 19.18
N CYS A 244 -14.49 -14.74 19.53
CA CYS A 244 -15.91 -14.57 19.83
C CYS A 244 -16.64 -13.72 18.77
N HIS A 245 -15.92 -12.83 18.09
CA HIS A 245 -16.45 -11.94 17.07
C HIS A 245 -15.83 -12.23 15.69
N PRO A 246 -16.42 -13.11 14.86
CA PRO A 246 -15.76 -13.53 13.63
C PRO A 246 -15.33 -12.37 12.73
N SER A 247 -14.17 -12.52 12.09
CA SER A 247 -13.59 -11.54 11.18
C SER A 247 -13.11 -12.25 9.91
N PRO A 248 -13.70 -11.96 8.73
CA PRO A 248 -13.24 -12.54 7.46
C PRO A 248 -11.77 -12.23 7.16
N ALA A 249 -11.23 -11.09 7.60
CA ALA A 249 -9.81 -10.77 7.48
C ALA A 249 -8.88 -11.74 8.23
N LEU A 250 -9.40 -12.51 9.18
CA LEU A 250 -8.66 -13.52 9.93
C LEU A 250 -9.08 -14.94 9.55
N GLY A 251 -9.68 -15.11 8.36
CA GLY A 251 -10.14 -16.41 7.86
C GLY A 251 -11.31 -17.02 8.64
N SER A 252 -11.97 -16.25 9.52
CA SER A 252 -13.10 -16.76 10.31
C SER A 252 -14.38 -16.86 9.46
N PRO A 253 -15.25 -17.85 9.72
CA PRO A 253 -16.54 -17.98 9.03
C PRO A 253 -17.51 -16.86 9.42
N ALA A 254 -18.67 -16.80 8.75
CA ALA A 254 -19.74 -15.89 9.12
C ALA A 254 -20.22 -16.12 10.58
N PRO A 255 -20.63 -15.05 11.30
CA PRO A 255 -21.18 -15.14 12.66
C PRO A 255 -22.35 -16.14 12.76
N LYS A 256 -22.37 -16.91 13.84
CA LYS A 256 -23.46 -17.84 14.17
C LYS A 256 -24.00 -17.56 15.57
N ASN A 257 -25.18 -18.07 15.92
CA ASN A 257 -25.72 -18.05 17.28
C ASN A 257 -25.74 -16.65 17.95
N GLY A 258 -26.14 -15.62 17.20
CA GLY A 258 -26.23 -14.24 17.70
C GLY A 258 -24.88 -13.51 17.82
N GLN A 259 -23.77 -14.12 17.39
CA GLN A 259 -22.48 -13.43 17.27
C GLN A 259 -22.58 -12.23 16.32
N LYS A 260 -21.70 -11.26 16.54
CA LYS A 260 -21.51 -10.11 15.65
C LYS A 260 -20.13 -10.20 15.03
N TYR A 261 -20.01 -9.80 13.76
CA TYR A 261 -18.71 -9.52 13.17
C TYR A 261 -17.91 -8.57 14.07
N LEU A 262 -16.60 -8.75 14.15
CA LEU A 262 -15.72 -7.85 14.92
C LEU A 262 -15.88 -6.39 14.51
N SER A 263 -15.95 -6.16 13.19
CA SER A 263 -16.20 -4.83 12.64
C SER A 263 -17.53 -4.24 13.16
N LEU A 264 -18.62 -5.02 13.19
CA LEU A 264 -19.89 -4.54 13.74
C LEU A 264 -19.80 -4.23 15.23
N ALA A 265 -19.14 -5.10 16.02
CA ALA A 265 -18.99 -4.91 17.46
C ALA A 265 -18.23 -3.61 17.78
N ILE A 266 -17.14 -3.34 17.06
CA ILE A 266 -16.33 -2.12 17.25
C ILE A 266 -17.07 -0.88 16.72
N HIS A 267 -17.48 -0.86 15.46
CA HIS A 267 -18.07 0.35 14.85
C HIS A 267 -19.36 0.76 15.56
N LYS A 268 -20.26 -0.18 15.86
CA LYS A 268 -21.52 0.13 16.55
C LYS A 268 -21.29 0.70 17.94
N SER A 269 -20.31 0.17 18.67
CA SER A 269 -19.98 0.64 20.02
C SER A 269 -19.45 2.09 19.97
N HIS A 270 -18.62 2.42 18.98
CA HIS A 270 -17.95 3.71 18.91
C HIS A 270 -18.71 4.80 18.15
N ALA A 271 -19.74 4.45 17.37
CA ALA A 271 -20.43 5.41 16.51
C ALA A 271 -21.05 6.61 17.26
N ALA A 272 -21.61 6.39 18.45
CA ALA A 272 -22.15 7.48 19.28
C ALA A 272 -21.10 8.22 20.11
N ARG A 273 -19.83 7.79 20.07
CA ARG A 273 -18.74 8.28 20.95
C ARG A 273 -17.78 9.23 20.26
N LYS A 274 -18.15 9.75 19.08
CA LYS A 274 -17.37 10.71 18.29
C LYS A 274 -15.92 10.26 17.97
N ALA A 275 -15.69 8.95 17.89
CA ALA A 275 -14.41 8.42 17.43
C ALA A 275 -14.23 8.69 15.92
N ALA A 276 -13.04 9.10 15.51
CA ALA A 276 -12.67 9.25 14.11
C ALA A 276 -12.09 7.95 13.54
N CYS A 277 -12.10 7.77 12.22
CA CYS A 277 -11.52 6.59 11.58
C CYS A 277 -10.04 6.39 11.96
N TYR A 278 -9.26 7.48 11.96
CA TYR A 278 -7.83 7.45 12.31
C TYR A 278 -7.51 7.30 13.81
N ASP A 279 -8.53 7.22 14.67
CA ASP A 279 -8.31 6.85 16.08
C ASP A 279 -8.04 5.34 16.22
N CYS A 280 -8.56 4.54 15.29
CA CYS A 280 -8.44 3.07 15.30
C CYS A 280 -7.67 2.53 14.10
N HIS A 281 -7.79 3.18 12.94
CA HIS A 281 -7.08 2.83 11.72
C HIS A 281 -5.83 3.71 11.54
N PRO A 282 -4.74 3.19 10.94
CA PRO A 282 -3.54 3.96 10.67
C PRO A 282 -3.84 5.19 9.83
N GLY A 283 -3.33 6.35 10.22
CA GLY A 283 -3.70 7.56 9.49
C GLY A 283 -3.19 8.87 10.03
N ASN A 284 -3.05 9.01 11.34
CA ASN A 284 -2.59 10.28 11.91
C ASN A 284 -1.15 10.61 11.53
N LYS A 285 -0.28 9.61 11.35
CA LYS A 285 1.03 9.79 10.71
C LYS A 285 1.19 8.86 9.50
N THR A 286 0.75 7.61 9.62
CA THR A 286 0.91 6.58 8.58
C THR A 286 -0.09 6.69 7.42
N GLN A 287 -1.04 7.64 7.41
CA GLN A 287 -1.95 7.93 6.28
C GLN A 287 -2.33 6.68 5.45
N CYS A 288 -3.23 5.83 5.95
CA CYS A 288 -3.57 4.58 5.24
C CYS A 288 -3.96 4.83 3.77
N ASN A 289 -4.76 5.88 3.52
CA ASN A 289 -5.02 6.38 2.18
C ASN A 289 -3.95 7.39 1.76
N ARG A 290 -3.28 7.08 0.65
CA ARG A 290 -2.11 7.79 0.10
C ARG A 290 -2.39 8.40 -1.26
N SER A 291 -3.66 8.61 -1.58
CA SER A 291 -4.08 9.22 -2.83
C SER A 291 -3.75 10.72 -2.87
N ILE A 292 -3.19 11.18 -3.99
CA ILE A 292 -3.00 12.63 -4.23
C ILE A 292 -4.29 13.38 -4.58
N SER A 293 -5.39 12.66 -4.83
CA SER A 293 -6.71 13.23 -5.19
C SER A 293 -7.69 13.24 -4.01
N HIS A 294 -7.43 12.41 -2.99
CA HIS A 294 -8.27 12.27 -1.79
C HIS A 294 -7.50 12.71 -0.54
N THR A 295 -7.04 13.96 -0.54
CA THR A 295 -6.03 14.51 0.39
C THR A 295 -6.58 15.15 1.66
N ALA A 296 -7.86 14.92 1.99
CA ALA A 296 -8.40 15.43 3.25
C ALA A 296 -7.64 14.81 4.44
N THR A 297 -7.61 15.50 5.57
CA THR A 297 -6.84 15.08 6.76
C THR A 297 -7.35 13.77 7.36
N ASP A 298 -8.58 13.38 7.08
CA ASP A 298 -9.19 12.09 7.45
C ASP A 298 -9.05 11.03 6.34
N GLY A 299 -8.30 11.32 5.27
CA GLY A 299 -8.15 10.49 4.09
C GLY A 299 -9.42 10.36 3.24
N LYS A 300 -10.45 11.18 3.47
CA LYS A 300 -11.80 11.06 2.88
C LYS A 300 -12.43 9.66 3.05
N CYS A 301 -12.09 8.94 4.13
CA CYS A 301 -12.59 7.56 4.34
C CYS A 301 -14.12 7.48 4.32
N THR A 302 -14.80 8.47 4.90
CA THR A 302 -16.26 8.51 5.02
C THR A 302 -16.98 8.67 3.68
N THR A 303 -16.31 9.26 2.67
CA THR A 303 -16.86 9.39 1.32
C THR A 303 -17.06 8.02 0.67
N CYS A 304 -16.12 7.09 0.86
CA CYS A 304 -16.20 5.75 0.28
C CYS A 304 -16.89 4.76 1.23
N HIS A 305 -16.46 4.68 2.49
CA HIS A 305 -16.92 3.65 3.42
C HIS A 305 -18.19 4.03 4.18
N GLY A 306 -18.57 5.31 4.19
CA GLY A 306 -19.57 5.88 5.11
C GLY A 306 -18.99 6.19 6.49
N ASP A 307 -19.76 6.90 7.31
CA ASP A 307 -19.42 7.13 8.72
C ASP A 307 -19.53 5.85 9.58
N MET A 308 -19.12 5.93 10.85
CA MET A 308 -19.17 4.80 11.79
C MET A 308 -20.58 4.18 11.90
N ASN A 309 -21.64 5.00 11.87
CA ASN A 309 -23.03 4.52 11.94
C ASN A 309 -23.43 3.80 10.66
N LYS A 310 -23.05 4.32 9.49
CA LYS A 310 -23.31 3.70 8.19
C LYS A 310 -22.58 2.38 8.05
N VAL A 311 -21.30 2.32 8.45
CA VAL A 311 -20.54 1.07 8.50
C VAL A 311 -21.23 0.05 9.39
N ALA A 312 -21.57 0.43 10.63
CA ALA A 312 -22.23 -0.47 11.57
C ALA A 312 -23.61 -0.94 11.08
N SER A 313 -24.47 -0.02 10.64
CA SER A 313 -25.84 -0.32 10.22
C SER A 313 -25.90 -1.21 8.97
N THR A 314 -25.03 -0.98 7.99
CA THR A 314 -24.98 -1.80 6.76
C THR A 314 -24.48 -3.22 7.03
N ILE A 315 -23.56 -3.42 7.99
CA ILE A 315 -23.18 -4.76 8.43
C ILE A 315 -24.34 -5.41 9.20
N GLN A 316 -24.99 -4.66 10.09
CA GLN A 316 -26.09 -5.18 10.91
C GLN A 316 -27.30 -5.61 10.07
N SER A 317 -27.60 -4.91 8.97
CA SER A 317 -28.70 -5.26 8.06
C SER A 317 -28.33 -6.33 7.03
N GLY A 318 -27.11 -6.86 7.06
CA GLY A 318 -26.62 -7.85 6.10
C GLY A 318 -26.23 -7.29 4.72
N GLY A 319 -26.22 -5.96 4.54
CA GLY A 319 -25.84 -5.31 3.28
C GLY A 319 -24.33 -5.19 3.07
N ARG A 320 -23.52 -5.44 4.11
CA ARG A 320 -22.05 -5.41 4.04
C ARG A 320 -21.46 -6.56 4.85
N ILE A 321 -20.69 -7.43 4.21
CA ILE A 321 -19.75 -8.35 4.86
C ILE A 321 -18.39 -7.65 4.93
N PRO A 322 -17.85 -7.36 6.14
CA PRO A 322 -16.55 -6.68 6.27
C PRO A 322 -15.43 -7.42 5.54
N TRP A 323 -14.53 -6.69 4.86
CA TRP A 323 -13.39 -7.20 4.09
C TRP A 323 -13.74 -7.93 2.78
N VAL A 324 -15.02 -8.25 2.58
CA VAL A 324 -15.57 -8.95 1.42
C VAL A 324 -16.34 -7.99 0.52
N ASN A 325 -17.15 -7.09 1.09
CA ASN A 325 -17.85 -6.04 0.35
C ASN A 325 -17.20 -4.69 0.66
N GLU A 326 -16.47 -4.16 -0.33
CA GLU A 326 -15.78 -2.88 -0.23
C GLU A 326 -16.36 -1.85 -1.22
N PRO A 327 -16.19 -0.54 -0.95
CA PRO A 327 -16.69 0.53 -1.81
C PRO A 327 -16.16 0.44 -3.24
N LYS A 328 -16.96 0.89 -4.19
CA LYS A 328 -16.58 0.95 -5.61
C LYS A 328 -16.35 2.38 -6.04
N CYS A 329 -15.39 2.60 -6.93
CA CYS A 329 -15.12 3.93 -7.46
C CYS A 329 -16.33 4.52 -8.23
N SER A 330 -17.12 3.68 -8.90
CA SER A 330 -18.35 4.08 -9.62
C SER A 330 -19.43 4.68 -8.74
N GLU A 331 -19.41 4.43 -7.43
CA GLU A 331 -20.41 4.99 -6.52
C GLU A 331 -20.32 6.52 -6.45
N CYS A 332 -19.16 7.11 -6.79
CA CYS A 332 -18.95 8.56 -6.79
C CYS A 332 -18.44 9.12 -8.13
N HIS A 333 -17.70 8.34 -8.93
CA HIS A 333 -17.14 8.80 -10.21
C HIS A 333 -18.09 8.46 -11.39
N GLY A 334 -18.94 9.43 -11.76
CA GLY A 334 -19.88 9.36 -12.89
C GLY A 334 -19.34 9.85 -14.26
N LYS A 335 -20.19 9.85 -15.30
CA LYS A 335 -19.83 10.22 -16.68
C LYS A 335 -19.21 11.64 -16.75
N GLY A 336 -17.98 11.73 -17.28
CA GLY A 336 -17.38 13.00 -17.72
C GLY A 336 -15.93 13.25 -17.30
N SER A 337 -15.42 12.62 -16.24
CA SER A 337 -14.01 12.73 -15.82
C SER A 337 -13.26 11.40 -15.92
N ILE A 338 -13.94 10.30 -15.60
CA ILE A 338 -13.54 8.89 -15.74
C ILE A 338 -14.87 8.14 -15.95
N ALA A 339 -15.30 7.91 -17.19
CA ALA A 339 -16.65 7.39 -17.45
C ALA A 339 -16.83 5.96 -16.91
N GLU A 340 -17.83 5.77 -16.03
CA GLU A 340 -18.47 4.49 -15.64
C GLU A 340 -17.50 3.37 -15.23
N VAL A 341 -17.09 3.39 -13.96
CA VAL A 341 -16.11 2.45 -13.36
C VAL A 341 -16.75 1.17 -12.82
N ASP A 342 -16.71 0.05 -13.54
CA ASP A 342 -17.37 -1.17 -13.05
C ASP A 342 -16.47 -2.41 -13.00
N THR A 343 -15.83 -2.63 -11.84
CA THR A 343 -15.21 -3.93 -11.52
C THR A 343 -16.25 -5.05 -11.33
N HIS A 344 -17.53 -4.77 -11.62
CA HIS A 344 -18.69 -5.62 -11.38
C HIS A 344 -18.71 -6.06 -9.92
N THR A 345 -18.75 -7.35 -9.66
CA THR A 345 -18.75 -7.90 -8.30
C THR A 345 -17.34 -8.12 -7.75
N GLU A 346 -16.31 -7.97 -8.57
CA GLU A 346 -14.93 -8.24 -8.17
C GLU A 346 -14.34 -7.04 -7.43
N LEU A 347 -13.56 -7.31 -6.39
CA LEU A 347 -12.85 -6.26 -5.67
C LEU A 347 -11.71 -5.72 -6.52
N TYR A 348 -11.43 -4.42 -6.44
CA TYR A 348 -10.35 -3.78 -7.20
C TYR A 348 -9.00 -4.52 -7.08
N ARG A 349 -8.66 -5.00 -5.87
CA ARG A 349 -7.41 -5.76 -5.61
C ARG A 349 -7.32 -7.08 -6.39
N ASN A 350 -8.46 -7.66 -6.77
CA ASN A 350 -8.57 -8.92 -7.49
C ASN A 350 -8.99 -8.75 -8.95
N ALA A 351 -9.47 -7.57 -9.32
CA ALA A 351 -9.96 -7.29 -10.66
C ALA A 351 -8.82 -7.38 -11.68
N LYS A 352 -9.15 -7.95 -12.84
CA LYS A 352 -8.23 -8.19 -13.95
C LYS A 352 -8.82 -7.65 -15.25
N GLY A 353 -7.95 -7.24 -16.16
CA GLY A 353 -8.29 -6.99 -17.56
C GLY A 353 -7.03 -6.99 -18.42
N HIS A 354 -7.10 -6.51 -19.67
CA HIS A 354 -5.94 -6.43 -20.57
C HIS A 354 -5.14 -7.74 -20.67
N GLY A 355 -5.81 -8.85 -20.99
CA GLY A 355 -5.16 -10.17 -21.07
C GLY A 355 -4.88 -10.85 -19.72
N GLY A 356 -5.67 -10.52 -18.68
CA GLY A 356 -5.55 -11.13 -17.35
C GLY A 356 -4.59 -10.41 -16.40
N VAL A 357 -4.15 -9.20 -16.77
CA VAL A 357 -3.31 -8.36 -15.92
C VAL A 357 -4.15 -7.76 -14.79
N TYR A 358 -3.64 -7.85 -13.56
CA TYR A 358 -4.30 -7.25 -12.40
C TYR A 358 -4.31 -5.73 -12.48
N CYS A 359 -5.41 -5.11 -12.08
CA CYS A 359 -5.52 -3.65 -12.05
C CYS A 359 -4.38 -3.02 -11.22
N ALA A 360 -4.04 -3.64 -10.09
CA ALA A 360 -2.99 -3.18 -9.20
C ALA A 360 -1.58 -3.19 -9.84
N SER A 361 -1.34 -4.02 -10.86
CA SER A 361 -0.07 -4.02 -11.61
C SER A 361 0.24 -2.66 -12.22
N CYS A 362 -0.78 -1.96 -12.74
CA CYS A 362 -0.62 -0.66 -13.39
C CYS A 362 -1.00 0.51 -12.48
N HIS A 363 -2.01 0.32 -11.62
CA HIS A 363 -2.61 1.38 -10.84
C HIS A 363 -2.16 1.42 -9.37
N GLY A 364 -1.45 0.40 -8.87
CA GLY A 364 -1.04 0.30 -7.47
C GLY A 364 -2.08 -0.39 -6.57
N SER A 365 -1.77 -0.54 -5.29
CA SER A 365 -2.68 -1.16 -4.32
C SER A 365 -3.92 -0.29 -4.05
N PRO A 366 -5.03 -0.88 -3.55
CA PRO A 366 -6.09 -0.08 -2.93
C PRO A 366 -5.47 0.87 -1.90
N HIS A 367 -6.01 2.08 -1.73
CA HIS A 367 -5.48 3.11 -0.82
C HIS A 367 -4.06 3.63 -1.14
N ALA A 368 -3.37 3.09 -2.15
CA ALA A 368 -2.01 3.48 -2.54
C ALA A 368 -1.89 3.61 -4.07
N MET A 369 -2.96 4.06 -4.71
CA MET A 369 -3.02 4.16 -6.15
C MET A 369 -1.99 5.18 -6.66
N VAL A 370 -1.36 4.87 -7.79
CA VAL A 370 -0.35 5.73 -8.44
C VAL A 370 -1.04 6.81 -9.27
N PRO A 371 -0.62 8.09 -9.18
CA PRO A 371 0.41 8.61 -8.29
C PRO A 371 -0.04 8.65 -6.83
N SER A 372 0.83 8.13 -5.96
CA SER A 372 0.68 8.13 -4.51
C SER A 372 1.45 9.30 -3.91
N ASN A 373 1.01 9.81 -2.75
CA ASN A 373 1.76 10.79 -1.98
C ASN A 373 2.98 10.16 -1.26
N GLN A 374 3.09 8.83 -1.23
CA GLN A 374 4.23 8.10 -0.69
C GLN A 374 5.15 7.64 -1.82
N ALA A 375 6.42 8.06 -1.74
CA ALA A 375 7.40 7.88 -2.81
C ALA A 375 7.62 6.40 -3.20
N SER A 376 7.62 5.48 -2.23
CA SER A 376 7.85 4.06 -2.48
C SER A 376 6.76 3.40 -3.33
N ASP A 377 5.50 3.84 -3.21
CA ASP A 377 4.40 3.31 -4.02
C ASP A 377 4.55 3.68 -5.51
N ASN A 378 5.27 4.77 -5.79
CA ASN A 378 5.50 5.26 -7.13
C ASN A 378 6.67 4.57 -7.84
N TYR A 379 7.46 3.77 -7.11
CA TYR A 379 8.71 3.18 -7.61
C TYR A 379 8.49 2.45 -8.92
N GLN A 380 7.56 1.48 -8.96
CA GLN A 380 7.33 0.64 -10.14
C GLN A 380 6.92 1.46 -11.38
N ALA A 381 6.08 2.48 -11.21
CA ALA A 381 5.72 3.36 -12.30
C ALA A 381 6.91 4.17 -12.82
N ILE A 382 7.72 4.72 -11.92
CA ILE A 382 8.97 5.41 -12.31
C ILE A 382 9.93 4.42 -12.99
N GLN A 383 10.02 3.20 -12.46
CA GLN A 383 10.83 2.11 -12.98
C GLN A 383 10.36 1.63 -14.36
N TYR A 384 9.12 1.80 -14.78
CA TYR A 384 8.71 1.28 -16.09
C TYR A 384 8.48 2.36 -17.14
N GLN A 385 8.31 3.61 -16.72
CA GLN A 385 8.02 4.70 -17.64
C GLN A 385 8.65 6.05 -17.28
N GLY A 386 9.51 6.10 -16.26
CA GLY A 386 10.21 7.32 -15.83
C GLY A 386 9.33 8.37 -15.18
N LYS A 387 8.07 8.04 -14.86
CA LYS A 387 7.07 8.97 -14.30
C LYS A 387 6.19 8.30 -13.27
N SER A 388 5.93 8.99 -12.16
CA SER A 388 4.91 8.64 -11.17
C SER A 388 3.52 8.96 -11.74
N LYS A 389 3.01 8.05 -12.55
CA LYS A 389 1.63 7.99 -13.06
C LYS A 389 1.26 6.52 -13.19
N THR A 390 -0.03 6.20 -13.25
CA THR A 390 -0.48 4.88 -13.67
C THR A 390 0.34 4.40 -14.88
N ILE A 391 0.79 3.14 -14.84
CA ILE A 391 1.55 2.57 -15.95
C ILE A 391 0.66 2.54 -17.19
N GLY A 392 1.06 3.29 -18.20
CA GLY A 392 0.32 3.40 -19.46
C GLY A 392 1.21 3.29 -20.70
N SER A 393 2.50 3.01 -20.50
CA SER A 393 3.42 2.80 -21.59
C SER A 393 3.29 1.36 -22.06
N CYS A 394 2.70 1.16 -23.24
CA CYS A 394 2.53 -0.16 -23.82
C CYS A 394 3.86 -0.91 -23.96
N ALA A 395 4.97 -0.18 -24.21
CA ALA A 395 6.32 -0.71 -24.33
C ALA A 395 6.86 -1.42 -23.07
N VAL A 396 6.16 -1.30 -21.94
CA VAL A 396 6.44 -2.05 -20.72
C VAL A 396 6.25 -3.55 -20.97
N CYS A 397 5.16 -3.92 -21.66
CA CYS A 397 4.83 -5.32 -21.97
C CYS A 397 4.99 -5.64 -23.46
N HIS A 398 4.62 -4.72 -24.34
CA HIS A 398 4.65 -4.93 -25.78
C HIS A 398 6.00 -4.57 -26.40
N LYS A 399 6.39 -5.26 -27.48
CA LYS A 399 7.56 -4.90 -28.29
C LYS A 399 7.36 -3.60 -29.09
N GLY A 400 6.10 -3.18 -29.29
CA GLY A 400 5.72 -1.94 -29.95
C GLY A 400 4.46 -1.33 -29.34
N SER A 401 4.29 -0.01 -29.47
CA SER A 401 3.16 0.71 -28.87
C SER A 401 1.83 0.49 -29.58
N LYS A 402 1.84 -0.14 -30.77
CA LYS A 402 0.67 -0.32 -31.63
C LYS A 402 -0.01 -1.70 -31.48
N GLY A 403 0.53 -2.60 -30.64
CA GLY A 403 0.28 -4.03 -30.86
C GLY A 403 0.89 -4.46 -32.19
N GLY A 404 0.57 -5.63 -32.73
CA GLY A 404 1.13 -6.09 -34.01
C GLY A 404 0.74 -5.26 -35.25
N GLY A 405 -0.12 -4.23 -35.12
CA GLY A 405 -0.75 -3.51 -36.24
C GLY A 405 -0.40 -2.01 -36.36
N GLU A 406 -1.15 -1.28 -37.19
CA GLU A 406 -0.99 0.16 -37.43
C GLU A 406 -1.65 1.05 -36.35
N ILE A 407 -1.28 2.33 -36.26
CA ILE A 407 -1.80 3.22 -35.18
C ILE A 407 -3.31 3.49 -35.30
N ASN A 408 -3.85 3.43 -36.51
CA ASN A 408 -5.28 3.62 -36.76
C ASN A 408 -6.07 2.39 -36.29
N GLU A 409 -5.54 1.19 -36.51
CA GLU A 409 -6.09 -0.06 -35.99
C GLU A 409 -6.05 -0.10 -34.47
N PHE A 410 -5.03 0.50 -33.84
CA PHE A 410 -4.94 0.48 -32.36
C PHE A 410 -6.17 1.11 -31.68
N ALA A 411 -6.72 2.20 -32.23
CA ALA A 411 -7.87 2.88 -31.64
C ALA A 411 -9.19 2.09 -31.82
N GLU A 412 -9.32 1.36 -32.94
CA GLU A 412 -10.43 0.43 -33.19
C GLU A 412 -10.30 -0.81 -32.29
N GLU A 413 -9.08 -1.29 -32.11
CA GLU A 413 -8.76 -2.47 -31.31
C GLU A 413 -8.99 -2.24 -29.82
N HIS A 414 -8.65 -1.07 -29.27
CA HIS A 414 -8.62 -0.84 -27.81
C HIS A 414 -9.49 0.33 -27.30
N GLY A 415 -10.01 1.16 -28.21
CA GLY A 415 -10.81 2.35 -27.88
C GLY A 415 -12.30 2.20 -28.17
N GLY A 416 -13.06 3.25 -27.85
CA GLY A 416 -14.51 3.30 -28.07
C GLY A 416 -15.33 2.58 -27.00
N SER A 417 -16.63 2.43 -27.29
CA SER A 417 -17.60 1.67 -26.48
C SER A 417 -17.66 0.18 -26.84
N ASN A 418 -17.13 -0.20 -28.00
CA ASN A 418 -17.09 -1.60 -28.46
C ASN A 418 -15.76 -1.91 -29.18
N PRO A 419 -14.62 -1.89 -28.45
CA PRO A 419 -13.32 -2.25 -29.02
C PRO A 419 -13.29 -3.73 -29.43
N GLU A 420 -12.50 -4.08 -30.45
CA GLU A 420 -12.25 -5.48 -30.81
C GLU A 420 -11.56 -6.25 -29.66
N LYS A 421 -10.70 -5.58 -28.88
CA LYS A 421 -10.08 -6.08 -27.65
C LYS A 421 -10.32 -5.17 -26.44
N LYS A 422 -11.03 -5.71 -25.45
CA LYS A 422 -11.20 -5.05 -24.15
C LYS A 422 -9.89 -5.02 -23.35
N THR A 423 -9.49 -3.82 -22.94
CA THR A 423 -8.36 -3.58 -22.03
C THR A 423 -8.81 -3.60 -20.57
N ALA A 424 -7.87 -3.47 -19.62
CA ALA A 424 -8.16 -3.29 -18.21
C ALA A 424 -8.88 -1.97 -17.95
N CYS A 425 -8.69 -0.98 -18.84
CA CYS A 425 -9.47 0.23 -18.83
C CYS A 425 -10.96 -0.11 -18.97
N ASN A 426 -11.34 -1.05 -19.84
CA ASN A 426 -12.75 -1.37 -20.09
C ASN A 426 -13.49 -2.05 -18.93
N VAL A 427 -12.76 -2.49 -17.89
CA VAL A 427 -13.35 -2.93 -16.62
C VAL A 427 -13.79 -1.71 -15.83
N CYS A 428 -12.89 -0.76 -15.64
CA CYS A 428 -13.18 0.48 -14.92
C CYS A 428 -13.72 1.60 -15.82
N HIS A 429 -14.04 1.34 -17.08
CA HIS A 429 -14.50 2.34 -18.02
C HIS A 429 -15.41 1.71 -19.07
N THR A 430 -16.68 2.07 -19.10
CA THR A 430 -17.60 1.58 -20.15
C THR A 430 -17.26 2.06 -21.56
N SER A 431 -16.53 3.17 -21.66
CA SER A 431 -16.00 3.68 -22.93
C SER A 431 -14.65 4.33 -22.72
N VAL A 432 -13.72 4.02 -23.62
CA VAL A 432 -12.40 4.65 -23.67
C VAL A 432 -12.40 5.59 -24.89
N PRO A 433 -11.94 6.85 -24.80
CA PRO A 433 -11.98 7.76 -25.95
C PRO A 433 -11.26 7.16 -27.17
N THR A 434 -11.83 7.18 -28.37
CA THR A 434 -11.11 6.72 -29.58
C THR A 434 -9.91 7.64 -29.90
N ASN A 435 -9.97 8.90 -29.48
CA ASN A 435 -8.84 9.82 -29.54
C ASN A 435 -7.79 9.42 -28.48
N THR A 436 -6.78 8.67 -28.91
CA THR A 436 -5.65 8.22 -28.08
C THR A 436 -4.88 9.38 -27.44
N GLN A 437 -4.93 10.60 -27.97
CA GLN A 437 -4.33 11.79 -27.33
C GLN A 437 -5.00 12.17 -26.01
N LYS A 438 -6.28 11.80 -25.83
CA LYS A 438 -7.04 12.03 -24.60
C LYS A 438 -6.80 10.95 -23.54
N TRP A 439 -6.03 9.90 -23.86
CA TRP A 439 -5.75 8.86 -22.88
C TRP A 439 -4.84 9.41 -21.77
N PRO A 440 -5.02 9.01 -20.51
CA PRO A 440 -4.23 9.53 -19.38
C PRO A 440 -2.70 9.36 -19.55
N HIS A 441 -2.28 8.52 -20.50
CA HIS A 441 -0.90 8.15 -20.83
C HIS A 441 -0.54 8.40 -22.31
N SER A 442 -1.33 9.20 -23.03
CA SER A 442 -1.12 9.54 -24.45
C SER A 442 0.23 10.17 -24.76
N PHE A 443 0.83 10.84 -23.79
CA PHE A 443 2.15 11.47 -23.92
C PHE A 443 3.30 10.48 -24.18
N GLN A 444 3.07 9.18 -24.07
CA GLN A 444 4.05 8.11 -24.35
C GLN A 444 3.97 7.59 -25.79
N TRP A 445 3.02 8.09 -26.58
CA TRP A 445 2.71 7.63 -27.93
C TRP A 445 3.46 8.42 -29.00
N LYS A 446 4.44 9.26 -28.61
CA LYS A 446 5.26 9.97 -29.59
C LYS A 446 6.08 8.95 -30.38
N ASN A 447 6.00 9.04 -31.71
CA ASN A 447 6.87 8.30 -32.62
C ASN A 447 8.30 8.41 -32.12
N ARG A 448 8.97 7.27 -31.90
CA ARG A 448 10.42 7.22 -31.89
C ARG A 448 10.86 7.48 -33.33
N THR A 449 10.88 8.74 -33.75
CA THR A 449 11.55 9.09 -34.99
C THR A 449 13.00 8.70 -34.82
N SER A 450 13.45 7.82 -35.71
CA SER A 450 14.85 7.53 -35.97
C SER A 450 15.58 8.81 -36.37
N SER A 451 15.98 9.61 -35.40
CA SER A 451 16.96 10.66 -35.60
C SER A 451 17.61 11.01 -34.27
N GLY A 452 18.90 10.70 -34.18
CA GLY A 452 19.75 11.34 -33.19
C GLY A 452 19.74 12.84 -33.47
N THR A 453 19.07 13.60 -32.62
CA THR A 453 19.24 15.05 -32.59
C THR A 453 19.32 15.50 -31.14
N THR A 454 20.49 16.06 -30.82
CA THR A 454 20.90 16.68 -29.57
C THR A 454 19.86 17.67 -29.07
N ILE A 455 19.40 17.50 -27.83
CA ILE A 455 18.57 18.49 -27.13
C ILE A 455 19.50 19.62 -26.68
N VAL A 456 19.35 20.80 -27.28
CA VAL A 456 19.86 22.05 -26.70
C VAL A 456 18.76 22.60 -25.79
N ALA A 457 19.11 22.83 -24.53
CA ALA A 457 18.22 23.34 -23.50
C ALA A 457 17.79 24.80 -23.75
N LYS A 458 16.53 25.09 -23.44
CA LYS A 458 16.12 26.37 -22.86
C LYS A 458 15.29 26.08 -21.62
#